data_AF-A0A0P0E3G1-F1
#
_entry.id   AF-A0A0P0E3G1-F1
#
_cell.length_a   1.000
_cell.length_b   1.000
_cell.length_c   1.000
_cell.angle_alpha   90.00
_cell.angle_beta   90.00
_cell.angle_gamma   90.00
#
_symmetry.space_group_name_H-M   'P 1'
#
loop_
_entity.id
_entity.type
_entity.pdbx_description
1 polymer ?
#
loop_
_entity_poly.entity_id
_entity_poly.type
_entity_poly.pdbx_seq_one_letter_code
_entity_poly.pdbx_strand_id
1 'polypeptide(L)'
;MVRNMIAANKTLLGRLTDFAAQRDYPVPDPSAARWVHANPAADEVLKVAVLRSSMSFGRFRHLAWLEVNEQHFVATIGFDYEVDDPGFELLEDIQGYDVCLLTELPVSPSVSAAEVYNVVAANSRDSDPEYHGHDNAQIMSLFPLIRVFVSAEPITEELIWPIFLSISSEESRTGGSWIESELADCLSALAEANVDLLPYKELCRSTLDLDPRSLFMSLYRCVEATYAHDKATKLKKDLSIEHEWHKIAEVLENAMSWRPLEASSLNVVLAFAKEDDLREVCECLNVTLQDDTNLPAAAGKAIYQLRNRIVHYRPALATSR
;
A
#
# COMPACT_ATOMS: atom_id res chain seq x y z
N MET A 1 24.79 -2.53 1.72
CA MET A 1 25.28 -3.38 0.61
C MET A 1 25.34 -2.50 -0.62
N VAL A 2 26.48 -2.39 -1.30
CA VAL A 2 26.62 -1.46 -2.45
C VAL A 2 26.01 -2.11 -3.70
N ARG A 3 25.06 -1.45 -4.35
CA ARG A 3 24.42 -1.95 -5.57
C ARG A 3 25.40 -1.90 -6.74
N ASN A 4 25.43 -2.98 -7.53
CA ASN A 4 26.22 -3.02 -8.77
C ASN A 4 25.42 -2.35 -9.90
N MET A 5 25.88 -1.18 -10.36
CA MET A 5 25.21 -0.41 -11.42
C MET A 5 25.05 -1.17 -12.73
N ILE A 6 26.03 -2.00 -13.11
CA ILE A 6 25.97 -2.81 -14.33
C ILE A 6 24.83 -3.82 -14.20
N ALA A 7 24.70 -4.45 -13.03
CA ALA A 7 23.62 -5.40 -12.77
C ALA A 7 22.24 -4.71 -12.75
N ALA A 8 22.15 -3.50 -12.18
CA ALA A 8 20.90 -2.73 -12.15
C ALA A 8 20.42 -2.37 -13.57
N ASN A 9 21.30 -1.77 -14.38
CA ASN A 9 20.99 -1.42 -15.76
C ASN A 9 20.64 -2.65 -16.60
N LYS A 10 21.39 -3.74 -16.45
CA LYS A 10 21.08 -5.01 -17.12
C LYS A 10 19.70 -5.55 -16.73
N THR A 11 19.31 -5.40 -15.46
CA THR A 11 18.00 -5.82 -14.96
C THR A 11 16.88 -4.96 -15.55
N LEU A 12 17.02 -3.63 -15.50
CA LEU A 12 16.04 -2.70 -16.03
C LEU A 12 15.83 -2.88 -17.54
N LEU A 13 16.90 -2.80 -18.32
CA LEU A 13 16.83 -2.90 -19.79
C LEU A 13 16.52 -4.32 -20.26
N GLY A 14 16.92 -5.34 -19.48
CA GLY A 14 16.49 -6.72 -19.69
C GLY A 14 14.98 -6.88 -19.60
N ARG A 15 14.34 -6.31 -18.57
CA ARG A 15 12.88 -6.33 -18.44
C ARG A 15 12.16 -5.65 -19.59
N LEU A 16 12.69 -4.50 -20.05
CA LEU A 16 12.13 -3.79 -21.21
C LEU A 16 12.26 -4.62 -22.49
N THR A 17 13.41 -5.27 -22.67
CA THR A 17 13.67 -6.17 -23.81
C THR A 17 12.72 -7.37 -23.79
N ASP A 18 12.54 -8.00 -22.64
CA ASP A 18 11.61 -9.12 -22.46
C ASP A 18 10.16 -8.69 -22.69
N PHE A 19 9.77 -7.53 -22.18
CA PHE A 19 8.43 -6.97 -22.37
C PHE A 19 8.09 -6.77 -23.84
N ALA A 20 9.03 -6.23 -24.62
CA ALA A 20 8.88 -5.99 -26.04
C ALA A 20 8.88 -7.30 -26.85
N ALA A 21 9.79 -8.24 -26.52
CA ALA A 21 9.89 -9.54 -27.16
C ALA A 21 8.63 -10.40 -26.96
N GLN A 22 8.03 -10.38 -25.77
CA GLN A 22 6.76 -11.07 -25.47
C GLN A 22 5.56 -10.55 -26.28
N ARG A 23 5.71 -9.42 -26.99
CA ARG A 23 4.66 -8.73 -27.76
C ARG A 23 5.04 -8.54 -29.22
N ASP A 24 5.92 -9.40 -29.75
CA ASP A 24 6.37 -9.42 -31.15
C ASP A 24 7.21 -8.21 -31.59
N TYR A 25 7.88 -7.52 -30.64
CA TYR A 25 8.86 -6.46 -30.91
C TYR A 25 10.23 -6.81 -30.31
N PRO A 26 10.94 -7.85 -30.82
CA PRO A 26 12.22 -8.25 -30.26
C PRO A 26 13.30 -7.19 -30.50
N VAL A 27 13.94 -6.72 -29.43
CA VAL A 27 15.09 -5.80 -29.52
C VAL A 27 16.29 -6.53 -30.14
N PRO A 28 17.02 -5.95 -31.11
CA PRO A 28 18.23 -6.54 -31.67
C PRO A 28 19.31 -6.70 -30.62
N ASP A 29 20.04 -7.82 -30.65
CA ASP A 29 21.13 -8.13 -29.73
C ASP A 29 20.76 -7.84 -28.25
N PRO A 30 19.81 -8.61 -27.67
CA PRO A 30 19.28 -8.36 -26.33
C PRO A 30 20.35 -8.45 -25.23
N SER A 31 21.49 -9.10 -25.51
CA SER A 31 22.64 -9.19 -24.61
C SER A 31 23.62 -8.02 -24.70
N ALA A 32 23.46 -7.13 -25.69
CA ALA A 32 24.40 -6.03 -25.91
C ALA A 32 24.40 -5.07 -24.71
N ALA A 33 25.57 -4.54 -24.38
CA ALA A 33 25.73 -3.66 -23.23
C ALA A 33 24.98 -2.33 -23.45
N ARG A 34 23.94 -2.12 -22.63
CA ARG A 34 23.14 -0.91 -22.58
C ARG A 34 23.01 -0.45 -21.12
N TRP A 35 22.91 0.85 -20.93
CA TRP A 35 22.72 1.50 -19.63
C TRP A 35 21.99 2.82 -19.82
N VAL A 36 21.36 3.29 -18.75
CA VAL A 36 20.76 4.63 -18.66
C VAL A 36 21.87 5.62 -18.36
N HIS A 37 22.02 6.64 -19.20
CA HIS A 37 22.86 7.79 -18.95
C HIS A 37 22.17 8.69 -17.92
N ALA A 38 22.89 9.02 -16.86
CA ALA A 38 22.40 9.87 -15.79
C ALA A 38 23.48 10.90 -15.40
N ASN A 39 23.09 11.88 -14.61
CA ASN A 39 24.02 12.88 -14.08
C ASN A 39 25.04 12.27 -13.10
N PRO A 40 26.15 12.97 -12.79
CA PRO A 40 27.20 12.41 -11.93
C PRO A 40 26.77 12.03 -10.51
N ALA A 41 25.72 12.66 -9.96
CA ALA A 41 25.24 12.36 -8.61
C ALA A 41 24.35 11.09 -8.58
N ALA A 42 23.66 10.81 -9.69
CA ALA A 42 22.77 9.66 -9.83
C ALA A 42 23.48 8.31 -9.64
N ASP A 43 24.74 8.21 -10.06
CA ASP A 43 25.55 6.99 -9.90
C ASP A 43 25.79 6.66 -8.42
N GLU A 44 26.04 7.68 -7.60
CA GLU A 44 26.24 7.50 -6.16
C GLU A 44 24.92 7.15 -5.47
N VAL A 45 23.82 7.85 -5.81
CA VAL A 45 22.48 7.50 -5.33
C VAL A 45 22.15 6.04 -5.66
N LEU A 46 22.32 5.63 -6.92
CA LEU A 46 22.01 4.27 -7.36
C LEU A 46 22.86 3.21 -6.63
N LYS A 47 24.09 3.53 -6.22
CA LYS A 47 24.95 2.59 -5.47
C LYS A 47 24.51 2.41 -4.02
N VAL A 48 24.06 3.48 -3.36
CA VAL A 48 23.82 3.50 -1.91
C VAL A 48 22.35 3.41 -1.53
N ALA A 49 21.42 3.71 -2.45
CA ALA A 49 19.99 3.64 -2.16
C ALA A 49 19.57 2.24 -1.73
N VAL A 50 18.74 2.14 -0.69
CA VAL A 50 18.22 0.88 -0.17
C VAL A 50 16.70 0.95 -0.15
N LEU A 51 16.04 0.05 -0.86
CA LEU A 51 14.60 -0.15 -0.71
C LEU A 51 14.31 -0.86 0.62
N ARG A 52 13.73 -0.12 1.57
CA ARG A 52 13.41 -0.61 2.91
C ARG A 52 12.08 -1.34 2.94
N SER A 53 11.07 -0.78 2.28
CA SER A 53 9.74 -1.38 2.18
C SER A 53 9.02 -0.90 0.93
N SER A 54 8.05 -1.69 0.47
CA SER A 54 7.21 -1.32 -0.67
C SER A 54 5.84 -1.98 -0.63
N MET A 55 4.93 -1.39 -1.40
CA MET A 55 3.62 -1.94 -1.71
C MET A 55 3.35 -1.79 -3.21
N SER A 56 2.66 -2.78 -3.79
CA SER A 56 2.25 -2.77 -5.18
C SER A 56 0.74 -2.90 -5.28
N PHE A 57 0.14 -2.11 -6.17
CA PHE A 57 -1.28 -2.08 -6.50
C PHE A 57 -1.43 -2.44 -7.97
N GLY A 58 -1.39 -3.74 -8.27
CA GLY A 58 -1.35 -4.22 -9.64
C GLY A 58 0.01 -3.98 -10.32
N ARG A 59 -0.02 -3.59 -11.60
CA ARG A 59 1.17 -3.54 -12.48
C ARG A 59 1.82 -2.17 -12.62
N PHE A 60 1.07 -1.10 -12.33
CA PHE A 60 1.47 0.27 -12.65
C PHE A 60 1.57 1.17 -11.42
N ARG A 61 1.03 0.73 -10.27
CA ARG A 61 0.98 1.54 -9.06
C ARG A 61 1.82 0.94 -7.95
N HIS A 62 2.75 1.74 -7.42
CA HIS A 62 3.62 1.31 -6.33
C HIS A 62 3.89 2.44 -5.35
N LEU A 63 4.05 2.08 -4.09
CA LEU A 63 4.60 2.92 -3.03
C LEU A 63 5.88 2.29 -2.52
N ALA A 64 6.88 3.10 -2.23
CA ALA A 64 8.17 2.63 -1.76
C ALA A 64 8.77 3.57 -0.71
N TRP A 65 9.49 2.97 0.23
CA TRP A 65 10.35 3.64 1.18
C TRP A 65 11.80 3.32 0.84
N LEU A 66 12.57 4.37 0.56
CA LEU A 66 13.99 4.31 0.28
C LEU A 66 14.80 4.95 1.41
N GLU A 67 16.03 4.49 1.58
CA GLU A 67 17.03 5.14 2.42
C GLU A 67 18.31 5.35 1.61
N VAL A 68 18.87 6.56 1.65
CA VAL A 68 20.14 6.94 1.01
C VAL A 68 20.97 7.70 2.04
N ASN A 69 22.11 7.17 2.45
CA ASN A 69 23.00 7.82 3.44
C ASN A 69 22.26 8.29 4.71
N GLU A 70 21.44 7.40 5.31
CA GLU A 70 20.60 7.69 6.50
C GLU A 70 19.45 8.68 6.27
N GLN A 71 19.33 9.28 5.07
CA GLN A 71 18.18 10.09 4.68
C GLN A 71 17.05 9.19 4.16
N HIS A 72 15.81 9.47 4.57
CA HIS A 72 14.63 8.69 4.20
C HIS A 72 13.83 9.37 3.09
N PHE A 73 13.29 8.55 2.19
CA PHE A 73 12.48 9.01 1.06
C PHE A 73 11.25 8.13 0.87
N VAL A 74 10.16 8.73 0.44
CA VAL A 74 8.95 8.02 -0.03
C VAL A 74 8.84 8.22 -1.53
N ALA A 75 8.54 7.16 -2.27
CA ALA A 75 8.33 7.24 -3.70
C ALA A 75 6.94 6.74 -4.08
N THR A 76 6.32 7.45 -5.02
CA THR A 76 5.06 7.07 -5.65
C THR A 76 5.30 6.77 -7.13
N ILE A 77 4.70 5.70 -7.64
CA ILE A 77 4.78 5.30 -9.05
C ILE A 77 3.38 5.08 -9.56
N GLY A 78 2.96 5.79 -10.61
CA GLY A 78 1.64 5.68 -11.24
C GLY A 78 0.48 6.29 -10.42
N PHE A 79 0.81 7.14 -9.46
CA PHE A 79 -0.13 7.93 -8.66
C PHE A 79 -0.33 9.29 -9.33
N ASP A 80 -1.57 9.73 -9.45
CA ASP A 80 -1.89 11.06 -9.97
C ASP A 80 -1.78 12.11 -8.86
N TYR A 81 -2.14 11.73 -7.63
CA TYR A 81 -1.97 12.56 -6.44
C TYR A 81 -0.50 12.95 -6.21
N GLU A 82 -0.29 14.23 -5.99
CA GLU A 82 0.97 14.78 -5.51
C GLU A 82 0.89 14.96 -4.01
N VAL A 83 1.82 14.36 -3.27
CA VAL A 83 1.81 14.35 -1.81
C VAL A 83 1.89 15.77 -1.28
N ASP A 84 0.80 16.24 -0.67
CA ASP A 84 0.69 17.55 -0.03
C ASP A 84 0.80 17.39 1.50
N ASP A 85 2.01 17.09 1.96
CA ASP A 85 2.33 16.93 3.38
C ASP A 85 3.61 17.72 3.70
N PRO A 86 3.61 18.63 4.69
CA PRO A 86 4.76 19.47 5.02
C PRO A 86 6.00 18.68 5.51
N GLY A 87 5.83 17.42 5.90
CA GLY A 87 6.91 16.51 6.24
C GLY A 87 7.62 15.91 5.01
N PHE A 88 7.13 16.17 3.80
CA PHE A 88 7.66 15.63 2.55
C PHE A 88 7.93 16.73 1.53
N GLU A 89 9.13 16.74 0.97
CA GLU A 89 9.51 17.67 -0.11
C GLU A 89 9.77 16.88 -1.41
N LEU A 90 9.14 17.29 -2.50
CA LEU A 90 9.32 16.66 -3.81
C LEU A 90 10.75 16.92 -4.33
N LEU A 91 11.45 15.85 -4.74
CA LEU A 91 12.72 15.97 -5.43
C LEU A 91 12.51 16.27 -6.92
N GLU A 92 13.10 17.37 -7.39
CA GLU A 92 13.08 17.72 -8.83
C GLU A 92 13.95 16.77 -9.67
N ASP A 93 15.10 16.36 -9.13
CA ASP A 93 16.02 15.43 -9.78
C ASP A 93 16.01 14.07 -9.07
N ILE A 94 15.38 13.11 -9.72
CA ILE A 94 15.22 11.74 -9.20
C ILE A 94 16.16 10.74 -9.89
N GLN A 95 17.11 11.20 -10.71
CA GLN A 95 18.00 10.30 -11.43
C GLN A 95 18.78 9.42 -10.45
N GLY A 96 18.79 8.12 -10.71
CA GLY A 96 19.40 7.11 -9.83
C GLY A 96 18.39 6.51 -8.85
N TYR A 97 17.48 7.30 -8.28
CA TYR A 97 16.34 6.79 -7.50
C TYR A 97 15.38 6.01 -8.40
N ASP A 98 15.08 6.57 -9.56
CA ASP A 98 14.22 5.97 -10.59
C ASP A 98 14.74 4.62 -11.10
N VAL A 99 16.03 4.51 -11.45
CA VAL A 99 16.67 3.26 -11.86
C VAL A 99 16.68 2.27 -10.72
N CYS A 100 16.92 2.72 -9.48
CA CYS A 100 16.84 1.89 -8.28
C CYS A 100 15.44 1.30 -8.11
N LEU A 101 14.41 2.14 -8.13
CA LEU A 101 13.00 1.77 -8.00
C LEU A 101 12.57 0.80 -9.10
N LEU A 102 12.84 1.11 -10.36
CA LEU A 102 12.46 0.27 -11.50
C LEU A 102 13.26 -1.04 -11.59
N THR A 103 14.42 -1.10 -10.93
CA THR A 103 15.20 -2.34 -10.80
C THR A 103 14.68 -3.20 -9.65
N GLU A 104 14.14 -2.64 -8.58
CA GLU A 104 13.73 -3.42 -7.41
C GLU A 104 12.23 -3.74 -7.37
N LEU A 105 11.42 -2.89 -7.98
CA LEU A 105 9.97 -3.04 -8.03
C LEU A 105 9.56 -3.66 -9.37
N PRO A 106 8.51 -4.51 -9.40
CA PRO A 106 8.01 -5.12 -10.63
C PRO A 106 7.10 -4.16 -11.42
N VAL A 107 7.58 -2.95 -11.69
CA VAL A 107 6.82 -1.92 -12.44
C VAL A 107 6.79 -2.31 -13.92
N SER A 108 5.58 -2.36 -14.48
CA SER A 108 5.42 -2.60 -15.92
C SER A 108 5.48 -1.29 -16.71
N PRO A 109 6.03 -1.31 -17.95
CA PRO A 109 5.93 -0.16 -18.86
C PRO A 109 4.47 0.24 -19.10
N SER A 110 4.18 1.54 -19.07
CA SER A 110 2.86 2.12 -19.34
C SER A 110 2.58 2.33 -20.83
N VAL A 111 3.63 2.24 -21.65
CA VAL A 111 3.59 2.45 -23.11
C VAL A 111 3.53 1.14 -23.89
N SER A 112 3.37 1.24 -25.22
CA SER A 112 3.33 0.06 -26.10
C SER A 112 4.70 -0.61 -26.25
N ALA A 113 4.70 -1.90 -26.62
CA ALA A 113 5.94 -2.64 -26.92
C ALA A 113 6.73 -2.02 -28.09
N ALA A 114 6.06 -1.39 -29.05
CA ALA A 114 6.69 -0.68 -30.16
C ALA A 114 7.47 0.55 -29.67
N GLU A 115 6.91 1.30 -28.72
CA GLU A 115 7.59 2.45 -28.11
C GLU A 115 8.80 2.02 -27.28
N VAL A 116 8.65 0.96 -26.48
CA VAL A 116 9.79 0.35 -25.77
C VAL A 116 10.88 -0.07 -26.76
N TYR A 117 10.51 -0.75 -27.86
CA TYR A 117 11.45 -1.14 -28.89
C TYR A 117 12.17 0.08 -29.48
N ASN A 118 11.45 1.13 -29.87
CA ASN A 118 12.04 2.32 -30.49
C ASN A 118 13.08 2.99 -29.59
N VAL A 119 12.87 2.99 -28.27
CA VAL A 119 13.82 3.58 -27.32
C VAL A 119 14.99 2.64 -27.04
N VAL A 120 14.73 1.36 -26.75
CA VAL A 120 15.76 0.41 -26.29
C VAL A 120 16.61 -0.13 -27.45
N ALA A 121 16.03 -0.30 -28.64
CA ALA A 121 16.74 -0.77 -29.83
C ALA A 121 17.56 0.32 -30.53
N ALA A 122 17.44 1.59 -30.12
CA ALA A 122 18.05 2.71 -30.80
C ALA A 122 19.58 2.57 -30.94
N ASN A 123 20.27 2.18 -29.87
CA ASN A 123 21.72 1.98 -29.87
C ASN A 123 22.17 1.02 -28.76
N SER A 124 23.44 0.63 -28.81
CA SER A 124 24.15 -0.15 -27.80
C SER A 124 25.65 0.11 -27.91
N ARG A 125 26.41 -0.30 -26.89
CA ARG A 125 27.88 -0.20 -26.93
C ARG A 125 28.51 -1.03 -28.06
N ASP A 126 27.86 -2.13 -28.43
CA ASP A 126 28.38 -3.06 -29.44
C ASP A 126 28.10 -2.57 -30.87
N SER A 127 27.01 -1.82 -31.06
CA SER A 127 26.62 -1.24 -32.36
C SER A 127 27.24 0.15 -32.61
N ASP A 128 27.55 0.90 -31.56
CA ASP A 128 28.08 2.26 -31.65
C ASP A 128 29.20 2.50 -30.61
N PRO A 129 30.47 2.68 -31.06
CA PRO A 129 31.59 3.03 -30.19
C PRO A 129 31.48 4.40 -29.48
N GLU A 130 30.59 5.29 -29.92
CA GLU A 130 30.31 6.59 -29.29
C GLU A 130 29.12 6.53 -28.32
N TYR A 131 28.55 5.34 -28.11
CA TYR A 131 27.45 5.11 -27.17
C TYR A 131 27.83 5.49 -25.74
N HIS A 132 27.05 6.42 -25.15
CA HIS A 132 27.23 6.97 -23.81
C HIS A 132 26.08 6.61 -22.84
N GLY A 133 25.11 5.81 -23.30
CA GLY A 133 23.91 5.45 -22.55
C GLY A 133 22.63 5.96 -23.23
N HIS A 134 21.48 5.41 -22.85
CA HIS A 134 20.17 5.96 -23.21
C HIS A 134 19.86 7.18 -22.34
N ASP A 135 19.22 8.19 -22.91
CA ASP A 135 18.75 9.34 -22.12
C ASP A 135 17.79 8.89 -21.00
N ASN A 136 18.00 9.39 -19.79
CA ASN A 136 17.20 9.02 -18.62
C ASN A 136 15.71 9.35 -18.83
N ALA A 137 15.40 10.56 -19.29
CA ALA A 137 14.01 10.98 -19.48
C ALA A 137 13.30 10.11 -20.54
N GLN A 138 14.02 9.72 -21.61
CA GLN A 138 13.48 8.78 -22.60
C GLN A 138 13.13 7.42 -21.99
N ILE A 139 13.99 6.84 -21.15
CA ILE A 139 13.71 5.56 -20.50
C ILE A 139 12.57 5.72 -19.48
N MET A 140 12.57 6.79 -18.68
CA MET A 140 11.52 7.02 -17.67
C MET A 140 10.15 7.26 -18.30
N SER A 141 10.09 7.85 -19.49
CA SER A 141 8.82 8.03 -20.23
C SER A 141 8.12 6.73 -20.62
N LEU A 142 8.81 5.59 -20.56
CA LEU A 142 8.23 4.27 -20.83
C LEU A 142 7.41 3.72 -19.65
N PHE A 143 7.57 4.31 -18.46
CA PHE A 143 6.96 3.84 -17.21
C PHE A 143 5.88 4.82 -16.72
N PRO A 144 5.01 4.39 -15.79
CA PRO A 144 4.14 5.31 -15.06
C PRO A 144 4.95 6.40 -14.35
N LEU A 145 4.32 7.55 -14.11
CA LEU A 145 4.94 8.70 -13.45
C LEU A 145 5.59 8.29 -12.12
N ILE A 146 6.87 8.60 -11.95
CA ILE A 146 7.66 8.33 -10.74
C ILE A 146 7.89 9.67 -10.04
N ARG A 147 7.54 9.76 -8.76
CA ARG A 147 7.88 10.88 -7.89
C ARG A 147 8.61 10.36 -6.66
N VAL A 148 9.57 11.14 -6.17
CA VAL A 148 10.34 10.82 -4.96
C VAL A 148 10.29 12.04 -4.05
N PHE A 149 9.96 11.80 -2.80
CA PHE A 149 9.81 12.82 -1.77
C PHE A 149 10.83 12.56 -0.68
N VAL A 150 11.61 13.56 -0.30
CA VAL A 150 12.49 13.50 0.87
C VAL A 150 11.67 13.73 2.12
N SER A 151 11.87 12.89 3.13
CA SER A 151 11.22 13.03 4.44
C SER A 151 12.00 13.99 5.32
N ALA A 152 11.33 14.93 5.97
CA ALA A 152 11.93 15.84 6.95
C ALA A 152 12.40 15.08 8.20
N GLU A 153 11.68 14.02 8.58
CA GLU A 153 11.95 13.21 9.76
C GLU A 153 12.34 11.76 9.37
N PRO A 154 13.12 11.04 10.20
CA PRO A 154 13.41 9.63 9.99
C PRO A 154 12.13 8.79 9.92
N ILE A 155 12.06 7.88 8.96
CA ILE A 155 10.94 6.94 8.83
C ILE A 155 11.30 5.62 9.49
N THR A 156 10.41 5.08 10.33
CA THR A 156 10.57 3.76 10.95
C THR A 156 9.65 2.72 10.30
N GLU A 157 9.85 1.43 10.62
CA GLU A 157 9.00 0.34 10.13
C GLU A 157 7.54 0.46 10.60
N GLU A 158 7.31 1.09 11.75
CA GLU A 158 5.99 1.34 12.30
C GLU A 158 5.27 2.49 11.57
N LEU A 159 6.02 3.53 11.18
CA LEU A 159 5.46 4.73 10.56
C LEU A 159 5.16 4.59 9.07
N ILE A 160 5.88 3.71 8.35
CA ILE A 160 5.76 3.66 6.89
C ILE A 160 4.38 3.23 6.40
N TRP A 161 3.70 2.33 7.13
CA TRP A 161 2.39 1.84 6.70
C TRP A 161 1.26 2.86 6.91
N PRO A 162 1.21 3.60 8.04
CA PRO A 162 0.38 4.80 8.15
C PRO A 162 0.64 5.82 7.03
N ILE A 163 1.91 6.13 6.71
CA ILE A 163 2.26 7.05 5.62
C ILE A 163 1.68 6.54 4.28
N PHE A 164 1.85 5.25 3.98
CA PHE A 164 1.27 4.65 2.77
C PHE A 164 -0.27 4.68 2.76
N LEU A 165 -0.91 4.52 3.93
CA LEU A 165 -2.37 4.60 4.03
C LEU A 165 -2.84 6.01 3.69
N SER A 166 -2.21 7.05 4.26
CA SER A 166 -2.51 8.45 3.97
C SER A 166 -2.41 8.73 2.45
N ILE A 167 -1.26 8.41 1.84
CA ILE A 167 -1.03 8.62 0.39
C ILE A 167 -2.07 7.87 -0.45
N SER A 168 -2.38 6.61 -0.12
CA SER A 168 -3.34 5.81 -0.89
C SER A 168 -4.79 6.28 -0.72
N SER A 169 -5.12 6.89 0.42
CA SER A 169 -6.45 7.46 0.69
C SER A 169 -6.66 8.73 -0.14
N GLU A 170 -5.65 9.59 -0.22
CA GLU A 170 -5.70 10.82 -1.05
C GLU A 170 -5.67 10.52 -2.56
N GLU A 171 -4.91 9.50 -2.99
CA GLU A 171 -5.01 8.99 -4.36
C GLU A 171 -6.42 8.49 -4.68
N SER A 172 -7.09 7.86 -3.72
CA SER A 172 -8.46 7.37 -3.93
C SER A 172 -9.46 8.52 -4.08
N ARG A 173 -9.20 9.67 -3.46
CA ARG A 173 -10.02 10.89 -3.59
C ARG A 173 -9.91 11.53 -4.97
N THR A 174 -8.70 11.52 -5.54
CA THR A 174 -8.40 12.18 -6.82
C THR A 174 -8.58 11.26 -8.02
N GLY A 175 -8.33 9.96 -7.84
CA GLY A 175 -8.55 8.91 -8.82
C GLY A 175 -10.03 8.54 -8.96
N GLY A 176 -10.41 7.90 -10.06
CA GLY A 176 -11.78 7.40 -10.29
C GLY A 176 -12.21 6.23 -9.39
N SER A 177 -11.85 6.27 -8.10
CA SER A 177 -12.23 5.29 -7.08
C SER A 177 -13.70 5.44 -6.69
N TRP A 178 -14.23 4.40 -6.04
CA TRP A 178 -15.55 4.43 -5.39
C TRP A 178 -15.49 5.03 -3.97
N ILE A 179 -14.29 5.26 -3.44
CA ILE A 179 -14.09 5.87 -2.11
C ILE A 179 -14.45 7.34 -2.17
N GLU A 180 -15.46 7.72 -1.40
CA GLU A 180 -15.92 9.10 -1.28
C GLU A 180 -15.01 9.91 -0.36
N SER A 181 -15.04 11.25 -0.48
CA SER A 181 -14.19 12.16 0.28
C SER A 181 -14.26 11.96 1.79
N GLU A 182 -15.45 11.74 2.34
CA GLU A 182 -15.63 11.53 3.78
C GLU A 182 -14.96 10.24 4.27
N LEU A 183 -15.06 9.15 3.49
CA LEU A 183 -14.37 7.91 3.80
C LEU A 183 -12.84 8.08 3.68
N ALA A 184 -12.37 8.82 2.67
CA ALA A 184 -10.96 9.17 2.56
C ALA A 184 -10.47 9.97 3.77
N ASP A 185 -11.24 10.95 4.25
CA ASP A 185 -10.92 11.73 5.46
C ASP A 185 -10.81 10.81 6.69
N CYS A 186 -11.74 9.85 6.86
CA CYS A 186 -11.68 8.88 7.94
C CYS A 186 -10.44 7.97 7.85
N LEU A 187 -10.04 7.55 6.65
CA LEU A 187 -8.84 6.71 6.45
C LEU A 187 -7.55 7.50 6.70
N SER A 188 -7.49 8.77 6.28
CA SER A 188 -6.37 9.68 6.57
C SER A 188 -6.27 9.94 8.08
N ALA A 189 -7.39 10.19 8.76
CA ALA A 189 -7.41 10.33 10.22
C ALA A 189 -6.96 9.04 10.95
N LEU A 190 -7.31 7.86 10.40
CA LEU A 190 -6.84 6.58 10.94
C LEU A 190 -5.32 6.40 10.77
N ALA A 191 -4.77 6.85 9.64
CA ALA A 191 -3.33 6.87 9.42
C ALA A 191 -2.62 7.80 10.41
N GLU A 192 -3.13 9.02 10.60
CA GLU A 192 -2.58 10.00 11.55
C GLU A 192 -2.61 9.51 13.00
N ALA A 193 -3.67 8.79 13.38
CA ALA A 193 -3.80 8.24 14.73
C ALA A 193 -2.69 7.22 15.07
N ASN A 194 -2.06 6.62 14.05
CA ASN A 194 -0.96 5.65 14.18
C ASN A 194 -1.19 4.62 15.30
N VAL A 195 -2.38 4.02 15.30
CA VAL A 195 -2.77 3.01 16.28
C VAL A 195 -1.98 1.74 16.07
N ASP A 196 -1.27 1.31 17.11
CA ASP A 196 -0.53 0.05 17.13
C ASP A 196 -1.42 -1.15 16.79
N LEU A 197 -0.84 -2.16 16.14
CA LEU A 197 -1.47 -3.44 15.78
C LEU A 197 -2.55 -3.38 14.69
N LEU A 198 -2.85 -2.19 14.13
CA LEU A 198 -3.74 -2.12 12.99
C LEU A 198 -3.10 -2.74 11.73
N PRO A 199 -3.87 -3.49 10.93
CA PRO A 199 -3.40 -4.07 9.68
C PRO A 199 -3.32 -3.01 8.56
N TYR A 200 -2.46 -1.99 8.74
CA TYR A 200 -2.30 -0.90 7.78
C TYR A 200 -1.97 -1.40 6.37
N LYS A 201 -1.22 -2.49 6.26
CA LYS A 201 -0.84 -3.06 4.97
C LYS A 201 -2.05 -3.56 4.19
N GLU A 202 -3.00 -4.20 4.86
CA GLU A 202 -4.26 -4.64 4.29
C GLU A 202 -5.17 -3.45 3.97
N LEU A 203 -5.22 -2.46 4.87
CA LEU A 203 -5.97 -1.21 4.64
C LEU A 203 -5.50 -0.50 3.37
N CYS A 204 -4.20 -0.23 3.25
CA CYS A 204 -3.60 0.39 2.07
C CYS A 204 -4.00 -0.37 0.80
N ARG A 205 -3.81 -1.70 0.78
CA ARG A 205 -4.18 -2.52 -0.41
C ARG A 205 -5.63 -2.36 -0.81
N SER A 206 -6.51 -2.24 0.18
CA SER A 206 -7.94 -2.15 -0.06
C SER A 206 -8.45 -0.77 -0.46
N THR A 207 -7.68 0.31 -0.25
CA THR A 207 -8.11 1.66 -0.68
C THR A 207 -8.15 1.78 -2.20
N LEU A 208 -7.27 1.07 -2.90
CA LEU A 208 -7.20 1.06 -4.37
C LEU A 208 -7.87 -0.18 -5.00
N ASP A 209 -8.62 -0.97 -4.23
CA ASP A 209 -9.39 -2.10 -4.76
C ASP A 209 -10.71 -1.59 -5.37
N LEU A 210 -11.12 -2.18 -6.49
CA LEU A 210 -12.39 -1.88 -7.13
C LEU A 210 -13.59 -2.51 -6.40
N ASP A 211 -13.33 -3.49 -5.54
CA ASP A 211 -14.35 -4.17 -4.75
C ASP A 211 -14.42 -3.60 -3.31
N PRO A 212 -15.51 -2.89 -2.94
CA PRO A 212 -15.68 -2.34 -1.59
C PRO A 212 -15.62 -3.37 -0.48
N ARG A 213 -15.89 -4.64 -0.79
CA ARG A 213 -15.80 -5.74 0.18
C ARG A 213 -14.40 -5.90 0.74
N SER A 214 -13.36 -5.61 -0.04
CA SER A 214 -11.98 -5.67 0.42
C SER A 214 -11.72 -4.66 1.54
N LEU A 215 -12.13 -3.39 1.34
CA LEU A 215 -11.96 -2.35 2.37
C LEU A 215 -12.79 -2.63 3.61
N PHE A 216 -14.05 -3.04 3.43
CA PHE A 216 -14.89 -3.45 4.55
C PHE A 216 -14.22 -4.56 5.38
N MET A 217 -13.67 -5.59 4.74
CA MET A 217 -13.01 -6.68 5.46
C MET A 217 -11.71 -6.24 6.14
N SER A 218 -10.94 -5.33 5.55
CA SER A 218 -9.75 -4.75 6.19
C SER A 218 -10.12 -3.94 7.44
N LEU A 219 -11.12 -3.05 7.33
CA LEU A 219 -11.65 -2.27 8.45
C LEU A 219 -12.27 -3.16 9.54
N TYR A 220 -12.96 -4.23 9.14
CA TYR A 220 -13.52 -5.19 10.09
C TYR A 220 -12.42 -5.85 10.93
N ARG A 221 -11.27 -6.20 10.34
CA ARG A 221 -10.12 -6.76 11.08
C ARG A 221 -9.52 -5.75 12.07
N CYS A 222 -9.54 -4.45 11.75
CA CYS A 222 -9.15 -3.41 12.70
C CYS A 222 -10.06 -3.46 13.94
N VAL A 223 -11.36 -3.65 13.75
CA VAL A 223 -12.32 -3.84 14.86
C VAL A 223 -12.04 -5.15 15.59
N GLU A 224 -11.82 -6.27 14.89
CA GLU A 224 -11.50 -7.57 15.50
C GLU A 224 -10.25 -7.52 16.38
N ALA A 225 -9.22 -6.75 15.98
CA ALA A 225 -7.99 -6.58 16.76
C ALA A 225 -8.26 -6.03 18.18
N THR A 226 -9.38 -5.34 18.38
CA THR A 226 -9.77 -4.77 19.68
C THR A 226 -10.61 -5.71 20.55
N TYR A 227 -11.07 -6.86 20.03
CA TYR A 227 -11.99 -7.76 20.75
C TYR A 227 -11.45 -8.32 22.06
N ALA A 228 -10.13 -8.48 22.17
CA ALA A 228 -9.48 -9.00 23.36
C ALA A 228 -9.27 -7.93 24.43
N HIS A 229 -9.37 -6.64 24.09
CA HIS A 229 -8.99 -5.51 24.95
C HIS A 229 -9.65 -5.58 26.33
N ASP A 230 -10.98 -5.61 26.41
CA ASP A 230 -11.69 -5.56 27.70
C ASP A 230 -11.34 -6.75 28.61
N LYS A 231 -11.35 -7.97 28.04
CA LYS A 231 -11.06 -9.19 28.80
C LYS A 231 -9.59 -9.29 29.23
N ALA A 232 -8.66 -8.94 28.34
CA ALA A 232 -7.23 -8.96 28.64
C ALA A 232 -6.87 -7.87 29.66
N THR A 233 -7.45 -6.67 29.56
CA THR A 233 -7.27 -5.58 30.52
C THR A 233 -7.87 -5.93 31.89
N LYS A 234 -9.04 -6.57 31.92
CA LYS A 234 -9.60 -7.10 33.16
C LYS A 234 -8.69 -8.15 33.78
N LEU A 235 -8.18 -9.10 32.98
CA LEU A 235 -7.25 -10.12 33.47
C LEU A 235 -5.95 -9.51 33.98
N LYS A 236 -5.40 -8.51 33.28
CA LYS A 236 -4.24 -7.72 33.69
C LYS A 236 -4.44 -7.17 35.11
N LYS A 237 -5.61 -6.58 35.37
CA LYS A 237 -5.97 -6.00 36.67
C LYS A 237 -6.19 -7.06 37.73
N ASP A 238 -6.97 -8.10 37.43
CA ASP A 238 -7.38 -9.11 38.40
C ASP A 238 -6.20 -10.01 38.83
N LEU A 239 -5.19 -10.19 37.95
CA LEU A 239 -3.98 -10.97 38.22
C LEU A 239 -2.74 -10.12 38.50
N SER A 240 -2.86 -8.79 38.52
CA SER A 240 -1.74 -7.85 38.70
C SER A 240 -0.57 -8.10 37.73
N ILE A 241 -0.88 -8.32 36.45
CA ILE A 241 0.14 -8.58 35.42
C ILE A 241 0.67 -7.24 34.88
N GLU A 242 2.00 -7.07 34.85
CA GLU A 242 2.68 -5.89 34.32
C GLU A 242 3.02 -6.03 32.82
N HIS A 243 2.02 -6.41 32.01
CA HIS A 243 2.16 -6.49 30.56
C HIS A 243 1.01 -5.77 29.86
N GLU A 244 1.26 -5.33 28.63
CA GLU A 244 0.22 -4.74 27.79
C GLU A 244 -0.85 -5.76 27.40
N TRP A 245 -2.09 -5.30 27.24
CA TRP A 245 -3.25 -6.16 27.03
C TRP A 245 -3.08 -7.07 25.80
N HIS A 246 -2.42 -6.58 24.75
CA HIS A 246 -2.20 -7.32 23.51
C HIS A 246 -1.19 -8.46 23.70
N LYS A 247 -0.18 -8.28 24.57
CA LYS A 247 0.75 -9.37 24.94
C LYS A 247 0.08 -10.44 25.77
N ILE A 248 -0.84 -10.04 26.65
CA ILE A 248 -1.68 -11.00 27.38
C ILE A 248 -2.56 -11.78 26.39
N ALA A 249 -3.22 -11.10 25.46
CA ALA A 249 -4.05 -11.75 24.44
C ALA A 249 -3.24 -12.72 23.56
N GLU A 250 -2.05 -12.33 23.10
CA GLU A 250 -1.12 -13.15 22.33
C GLU A 250 -0.75 -14.44 23.07
N VAL A 251 -0.41 -14.34 24.37
CA VAL A 251 -0.07 -15.52 25.19
C VAL A 251 -1.29 -16.43 25.39
N LEU A 252 -2.47 -15.87 25.66
CA LEU A 252 -3.69 -16.65 25.84
C LEU A 252 -4.07 -17.42 24.56
N GLU A 253 -3.91 -16.80 23.40
CA GLU A 253 -4.15 -17.44 22.12
C GLU A 253 -3.13 -18.57 21.87
N ASN A 254 -1.84 -18.29 22.01
CA ASN A 254 -0.77 -19.26 21.72
C ASN A 254 -0.77 -20.45 22.69
N ALA A 255 -1.01 -20.21 23.98
CA ALA A 255 -0.92 -21.24 25.01
C ALA A 255 -2.22 -22.05 25.18
N MET A 256 -3.38 -21.43 24.95
CA MET A 256 -4.68 -22.04 25.26
C MET A 256 -5.66 -22.05 24.09
N SER A 257 -5.26 -21.56 22.91
CA SER A 257 -6.17 -21.33 21.77
C SER A 257 -7.39 -20.47 22.17
N TRP A 258 -7.22 -19.61 23.18
CA TRP A 258 -8.30 -18.77 23.65
C TRP A 258 -8.51 -17.62 22.67
N ARG A 259 -9.78 -17.41 22.29
CA ARG A 259 -10.20 -16.27 21.46
C ARG A 259 -11.52 -15.70 21.98
N PRO A 260 -11.73 -14.37 21.96
CA PRO A 260 -13.02 -13.78 22.30
C PRO A 260 -14.13 -14.26 21.35
N LEU A 261 -15.35 -14.41 21.88
CA LEU A 261 -16.53 -14.71 21.07
C LEU A 261 -16.92 -13.47 20.26
N GLU A 262 -16.67 -13.53 18.95
CA GLU A 262 -16.82 -12.45 17.97
C GLU A 262 -18.12 -11.65 18.12
N ALA A 263 -19.28 -12.30 18.06
CA ALA A 263 -20.57 -11.61 18.12
C ALA A 263 -20.78 -10.81 19.42
N SER A 264 -20.29 -11.34 20.55
CA SER A 264 -20.39 -10.62 21.83
C SER A 264 -19.36 -9.51 21.95
N SER A 265 -18.16 -9.71 21.42
CA SER A 265 -17.09 -8.70 21.46
C SER A 265 -17.42 -7.50 20.58
N LEU A 266 -18.04 -7.72 19.42
CA LEU A 266 -18.45 -6.63 18.53
C LEU A 266 -19.41 -5.65 19.22
N ASN A 267 -20.41 -6.16 19.94
CA ASN A 267 -21.35 -5.31 20.68
C ASN A 267 -20.66 -4.49 21.77
N VAL A 268 -19.63 -5.05 22.42
CA VAL A 268 -18.84 -4.35 23.44
C VAL A 268 -17.99 -3.25 22.82
N VAL A 269 -17.34 -3.52 21.68
CA VAL A 269 -16.52 -2.52 20.99
C VAL A 269 -17.38 -1.38 20.44
N LEU A 270 -18.52 -1.71 19.83
CA LEU A 270 -19.45 -0.71 19.30
C LEU A 270 -20.12 0.14 20.37
N ALA A 271 -20.08 -0.26 21.66
CA ALA A 271 -20.55 0.59 22.75
C ALA A 271 -19.69 1.86 22.94
N PHE A 272 -18.48 1.91 22.36
CA PHE A 272 -17.62 3.09 22.36
C PHE A 272 -17.79 3.97 21.12
N ALA A 273 -18.59 3.54 20.13
CA ALA A 273 -18.88 4.33 18.93
C ALA A 273 -19.91 5.44 19.23
N LYS A 274 -19.93 6.48 18.38
CA LYS A 274 -20.94 7.54 18.49
C LYS A 274 -22.32 6.97 18.11
N GLU A 275 -23.35 7.47 18.77
CA GLU A 275 -24.72 6.99 18.52
C GLU A 275 -25.17 7.25 17.07
N ASP A 276 -24.80 8.40 16.51
CA ASP A 276 -25.14 8.79 15.14
C ASP A 276 -24.53 7.81 14.13
N ASP A 277 -23.23 7.47 14.25
CA ASP A 277 -22.55 6.49 13.40
C ASP A 277 -23.26 5.12 13.46
N LEU A 278 -23.70 4.69 14.65
CA LEU A 278 -24.40 3.41 14.83
C LEU A 278 -25.79 3.42 14.16
N ARG A 279 -26.49 4.56 14.21
CA ARG A 279 -27.79 4.73 13.54
C ARG A 279 -27.62 4.71 12.02
N GLU A 280 -26.61 5.40 11.51
CA GLU A 280 -26.28 5.41 10.09
C GLU A 280 -25.94 4.00 9.58
N VAL A 281 -25.12 3.24 10.32
CA VAL A 281 -24.85 1.83 9.98
C VAL A 281 -26.14 1.00 9.91
N CYS A 282 -27.04 1.19 10.88
CA CYS A 282 -28.32 0.49 10.89
C CYS A 282 -29.18 0.87 9.67
N GLU A 283 -29.22 2.15 9.31
CA GLU A 283 -29.94 2.64 8.12
C GLU A 283 -29.36 2.06 6.83
N CYS A 284 -28.04 2.19 6.62
CA CYS A 284 -27.34 1.66 5.45
C CYS A 284 -27.52 0.14 5.28
N LEU A 285 -27.66 -0.60 6.38
CA LEU A 285 -27.87 -2.05 6.40
C LEU A 285 -29.34 -2.46 6.50
N ASN A 286 -30.27 -1.52 6.36
CA ASN A 286 -31.72 -1.73 6.39
C ASN A 286 -32.22 -2.44 7.67
N VAL A 287 -31.67 -2.06 8.82
CA VAL A 287 -32.08 -2.55 10.15
C VAL A 287 -33.23 -1.69 10.66
N THR A 288 -34.37 -2.31 10.94
CA THR A 288 -35.50 -1.62 11.59
C THR A 288 -35.22 -1.38 13.07
N LEU A 289 -35.14 -0.12 13.47
CA LEU A 289 -34.96 0.30 14.87
C LEU A 289 -36.31 0.57 15.53
N GLN A 290 -36.47 0.08 16.76
CA GLN A 290 -37.57 0.40 17.69
C GLN A 290 -37.04 1.33 18.80
N ASP A 291 -37.94 2.06 19.49
CA ASP A 291 -37.57 3.08 20.48
C ASP A 291 -36.66 2.57 21.62
N ASP A 292 -36.73 1.28 21.98
CA ASP A 292 -35.95 0.62 23.03
C ASP A 292 -34.78 -0.23 22.49
N THR A 293 -34.46 -0.10 21.21
CA THR A 293 -33.41 -0.91 20.58
C THR A 293 -32.03 -0.60 21.17
N ASN A 294 -31.33 -1.64 21.63
CA ASN A 294 -29.91 -1.55 21.95
C ASN A 294 -29.12 -1.35 20.65
N LEU A 295 -28.76 -0.11 20.35
CA LEU A 295 -28.10 0.29 19.10
C LEU A 295 -26.79 -0.45 18.83
N PRO A 296 -25.82 -0.54 19.78
CA PRO A 296 -24.60 -1.33 19.56
C PRO A 296 -24.87 -2.79 19.18
N ALA A 297 -25.86 -3.41 19.81
CA ALA A 297 -26.22 -4.80 19.52
C ALA A 297 -26.89 -4.96 18.15
N ALA A 298 -27.74 -4.01 17.75
CA ALA A 298 -28.39 -4.00 16.44
C ALA A 298 -27.37 -3.81 15.32
N ALA A 299 -26.52 -2.78 15.43
CA ALA A 299 -25.43 -2.51 14.47
C ALA A 299 -24.44 -3.68 14.41
N GLY A 300 -24.01 -4.20 15.56
CA GLY A 300 -23.08 -5.34 15.63
C GLY A 300 -23.62 -6.59 14.93
N LYS A 301 -24.90 -6.90 15.14
CA LYS A 301 -25.56 -8.00 14.43
C LYS A 301 -25.56 -7.77 12.91
N ALA A 302 -25.86 -6.56 12.45
CA ALA A 302 -25.93 -6.23 11.03
C ALA A 302 -24.54 -6.29 10.35
N ILE A 303 -23.51 -5.71 10.98
CA ILE A 303 -22.11 -5.78 10.52
C ILE A 303 -21.64 -7.24 10.44
N TYR A 304 -21.89 -8.03 11.49
CA TYR A 304 -21.52 -9.44 11.51
C TYR A 304 -22.23 -10.26 10.42
N GLN A 305 -23.50 -9.95 10.13
CA GLN A 305 -24.22 -10.54 9.02
C GLN A 305 -23.62 -10.15 7.67
N LEU A 306 -23.31 -8.87 7.44
CA LEU A 306 -22.65 -8.39 6.22
C LEU A 306 -21.32 -9.12 6.00
N ARG A 307 -20.46 -9.16 7.03
CA ARG A 307 -19.19 -9.90 7.02
C ARG A 307 -19.38 -11.37 6.63
N ASN A 308 -20.36 -12.04 7.23
CA ASN A 308 -20.65 -13.44 6.90
C ASN A 308 -21.15 -13.63 5.47
N ARG A 309 -21.89 -12.67 4.88
CA ARG A 309 -22.29 -12.72 3.47
C ARG A 309 -21.10 -12.54 2.52
N ILE A 310 -20.14 -11.70 2.90
CA ILE A 310 -18.92 -11.47 2.11
C ILE A 310 -18.03 -12.72 2.12
N VAL A 311 -17.83 -13.31 3.30
CA VAL A 311 -16.90 -14.44 3.50
C VAL A 311 -17.49 -15.79 3.05
N HIS A 312 -18.79 -16.01 3.25
CA HIS A 312 -19.41 -17.30 2.98
C HIS A 312 -20.33 -17.24 1.77
N TYR A 313 -20.02 -18.05 0.75
CA TYR A 313 -21.00 -18.36 -0.29
C TYR A 313 -22.20 -19.07 0.32
N ARG A 314 -23.36 -18.42 0.28
CA ARG A 314 -24.64 -19.00 0.72
C ARG A 314 -25.54 -19.20 -0.48
N PRO A 315 -25.79 -20.45 -0.91
CA PRO A 315 -26.66 -20.74 -2.05
C PRO A 315 -28.06 -20.10 -1.94
N ALA A 316 -28.59 -19.98 -0.72
CA ALA A 316 -29.90 -19.39 -0.45
C ALA A 316 -30.02 -17.90 -0.80
N LEU A 317 -28.89 -17.19 -0.96
CA LEU A 317 -28.86 -15.76 -1.33
C LEU A 317 -28.65 -15.54 -2.83
N ALA A 318 -28.42 -16.59 -3.63
CA ALA A 318 -28.21 -16.47 -5.08
C ALA A 318 -29.47 -16.08 -5.86
N THR A 319 -30.65 -16.12 -5.22
CA THR A 319 -31.96 -15.85 -5.82
C THR A 319 -32.57 -14.49 -5.49
N SER A 320 -31.96 -13.71 -4.60
CA SER A 320 -32.39 -12.34 -4.31
C SER A 320 -31.44 -11.36 -5.01
N ARG A 321 -31.74 -11.05 -6.28
CA ARG A 321 -31.18 -9.89 -6.99
C ARG A 321 -31.96 -8.65 -6.60
#